data_AF-A0A928ZR93-F1
#
_entry.id   AF-A0A928ZR93-F1
#
_cell.length_a   1.000
_cell.length_b   1.000
_cell.length_c   1.000
_cell.angle_alpha   90.00
_cell.angle_beta   90.00
_cell.angle_gamma   90.00
#
_symmetry.space_group_name_H-M   'P 1'
#
loop_
_entity.id
_entity.type
_entity.pdbx_description
1 polymer ?
#
loop_
_entity_poly.entity_id
_entity_poly.type
_entity_poly.pdbx_seq_one_letter_code
_entity_poly.pdbx_strand_id
1 'polypeptide(L)'
;MPPSSQPSSLLQAPLPPSSIAWGKQGEGEVLKDIQQAAWIAAFRSQPQEFDYEITTIEGEIPDELKGSTLFRNGPSRFERGQQRVSHYLDGDGYLAKITFTLEGKAYFTSRFISTAEYKLEDAADTFQF
;
A
#
# COMPACT_ATOMS: atom_id res chain seq x y z
N MET A 1 -31.84 1.08 -54.91
CA MET A 1 -31.23 0.47 -53.72
C MET A 1 -31.46 1.41 -52.55
N PRO A 2 -32.09 0.99 -51.44
CA PRO A 2 -32.17 1.83 -50.25
C PRO A 2 -30.80 1.84 -49.53
N PRO A 3 -30.45 2.94 -48.82
CA PRO A 3 -29.18 3.05 -48.12
C PRO A 3 -29.15 2.12 -46.89
N SER A 4 -28.00 1.50 -46.62
CA SER A 4 -27.80 0.66 -45.43
C SER A 4 -27.85 1.51 -44.16
N SER A 5 -28.81 1.22 -43.27
CA SER A 5 -28.83 1.78 -41.92
C SER A 5 -27.66 1.22 -41.11
N GLN A 6 -26.75 2.09 -40.66
CA GLN A 6 -25.78 1.72 -39.64
C GLN A 6 -26.52 1.38 -38.33
N PRO A 7 -26.09 0.35 -37.58
CA PRO A 7 -26.69 0.07 -36.29
C PRO A 7 -26.33 1.20 -35.32
N SER A 8 -27.38 1.82 -34.76
CA SER A 8 -27.30 2.73 -33.63
C SER A 8 -26.57 2.03 -32.48
N SER A 9 -25.42 2.57 -32.08
CA SER A 9 -24.75 2.20 -30.83
C SER A 9 -25.73 2.46 -29.69
N LEU A 10 -26.37 1.41 -29.17
CA LEU A 10 -27.18 1.50 -27.95
C LEU A 10 -26.24 1.95 -26.83
N LEU A 11 -26.39 3.22 -26.43
CA LEU A 11 -25.83 3.73 -25.18
C LEU A 11 -26.33 2.81 -24.06
N GLN A 12 -25.40 2.08 -23.45
CA GLN A 12 -25.70 1.21 -22.33
C GLN A 12 -26.30 2.06 -21.21
N ALA A 13 -27.41 1.62 -20.63
CA ALA A 13 -28.07 2.36 -19.55
C ALA A 13 -27.06 2.61 -18.40
N PRO A 14 -27.09 3.80 -17.76
CA PRO A 14 -26.16 4.12 -16.69
C PRO A 14 -26.28 3.10 -15.55
N LEU A 15 -25.14 2.68 -15.05
CA LEU A 15 -25.09 1.73 -13.94
C LEU A 15 -25.67 2.38 -12.66
N PRO A 16 -26.36 1.62 -11.80
CA PRO A 16 -26.78 2.10 -10.48
C PRO A 16 -25.58 2.65 -9.68
N PRO A 17 -25.76 3.64 -8.79
CA PRO A 17 -24.66 4.22 -7.99
C PRO A 17 -23.86 3.20 -7.16
N SER A 18 -24.47 2.05 -6.83
CA SER A 18 -23.85 0.96 -6.07
C SER A 18 -23.19 -0.12 -6.95
N SER A 19 -23.18 0.04 -8.27
CA SER A 19 -22.66 -0.97 -9.19
C SER A 19 -21.18 -0.76 -9.49
N ILE A 20 -20.46 -1.87 -9.66
CA ILE A 20 -19.07 -1.86 -10.11
C ILE A 20 -19.04 -1.40 -11.57
N ALA A 21 -18.47 -0.21 -11.81
CA ALA A 21 -18.39 0.39 -13.13
C ALA A 21 -17.37 -0.29 -14.07
N TRP A 22 -16.43 -1.05 -13.52
CA TRP A 22 -15.35 -1.68 -14.26
C TRP A 22 -14.84 -2.93 -13.52
N GLY A 23 -14.83 -4.09 -14.19
CA GLY A 23 -14.49 -5.39 -13.59
C GLY A 23 -15.44 -6.52 -13.99
N LYS A 24 -15.30 -7.71 -13.40
CA LYS A 24 -16.17 -8.88 -13.66
C LYS A 24 -17.57 -8.65 -13.10
N GLN A 25 -18.56 -8.61 -13.98
CA GLN A 25 -19.98 -8.48 -13.60
C GLN A 25 -20.49 -9.79 -12.99
N GLY A 26 -21.33 -9.69 -11.93
CA GLY A 26 -21.91 -10.84 -11.24
C GLY A 26 -21.11 -11.38 -10.06
N GLU A 27 -19.85 -10.94 -9.88
CA GLU A 27 -19.00 -11.30 -8.72
C GLU A 27 -18.92 -10.17 -7.68
N GLY A 28 -19.77 -9.15 -7.78
CA GLY A 28 -19.59 -7.86 -7.10
C GLY A 28 -19.52 -7.93 -5.58
N GLU A 29 -20.38 -8.71 -4.92
CA GLU A 29 -20.35 -8.84 -3.46
C GLU A 29 -19.10 -9.59 -2.97
N VAL A 30 -18.71 -10.68 -3.64
CA VAL A 30 -17.50 -11.44 -3.28
C VAL A 30 -16.24 -10.59 -3.48
N LEU A 31 -16.16 -9.85 -4.60
CA LEU A 31 -15.05 -8.95 -4.87
C LEU A 31 -14.98 -7.82 -3.84
N LYS A 32 -16.12 -7.26 -3.44
CA LYS A 32 -16.21 -6.22 -2.42
C LYS A 32 -15.69 -6.72 -1.07
N ASP A 33 -16.10 -7.92 -0.64
CA ASP A 33 -15.63 -8.51 0.62
C ASP A 33 -14.11 -8.75 0.60
N ILE A 34 -13.58 -9.29 -0.51
CA ILE A 34 -12.14 -9.51 -0.70
C ILE A 34 -11.38 -8.17 -0.66
N GLN A 35 -11.90 -7.15 -1.35
CA GLN A 35 -11.30 -5.81 -1.38
C GLN A 35 -11.32 -5.15 -0.01
N GLN A 36 -12.42 -5.25 0.71
CA GLN A 36 -12.54 -4.71 2.07
C GLN A 36 -11.57 -5.41 3.01
N ALA A 37 -11.48 -6.74 2.96
CA ALA A 37 -10.53 -7.50 3.76
C ALA A 37 -9.07 -7.13 3.42
N ALA A 38 -8.74 -6.99 2.14
CA ALA A 38 -7.41 -6.57 1.68
C ALA A 38 -7.07 -5.15 2.13
N TRP A 39 -8.04 -4.23 2.07
CA TRP A 39 -7.86 -2.85 2.51
C TRP A 39 -7.63 -2.77 4.02
N ILE A 40 -8.39 -3.52 4.83
CA ILE A 40 -8.16 -3.62 6.27
C ILE A 40 -6.79 -4.24 6.57
N ALA A 41 -6.38 -5.25 5.80
CA ALA A 41 -5.09 -5.90 5.97
C ALA A 41 -3.90 -4.97 5.71
N ALA A 42 -4.08 -3.89 4.95
CA ALA A 42 -3.04 -2.87 4.74
C ALA A 42 -2.68 -2.11 6.03
N PHE A 43 -3.52 -2.16 7.06
CA PHE A 43 -3.30 -1.55 8.38
C PHE A 43 -2.92 -2.57 9.47
N ARG A 44 -2.38 -3.72 9.06
CA ARG A 44 -1.67 -4.64 9.97
C ARG A 44 -0.32 -4.05 10.32
N SER A 45 0.11 -4.21 11.56
CA SER A 45 1.42 -3.71 11.97
C SER A 45 2.54 -4.48 11.29
N GLN A 46 3.61 -3.77 10.95
CA GLN A 46 4.90 -4.34 10.62
C GLN A 46 5.88 -3.97 11.75
N PRO A 47 6.05 -4.83 12.77
CA PRO A 47 6.90 -4.53 13.92
C PRO A 47 8.39 -4.71 13.63
N GLN A 48 8.75 -5.31 12.49
CA GLN A 48 10.13 -5.62 12.13
C GLN A 48 10.76 -4.48 11.34
N GLU A 49 12.06 -4.27 11.52
CA GLU A 49 12.91 -3.45 10.65
C GLU A 49 13.60 -4.35 9.62
N PHE A 50 13.87 -3.83 8.43
CA PHE A 50 14.51 -4.59 7.35
C PHE A 50 15.73 -3.87 6.81
N ASP A 51 16.71 -4.65 6.35
CA ASP A 51 17.88 -4.18 5.62
C ASP A 51 18.39 -5.30 4.71
N TYR A 52 18.04 -5.28 3.43
CA TYR A 52 18.37 -6.37 2.50
C TYR A 52 18.49 -5.91 1.04
N GLU A 53 19.20 -6.69 0.24
CA GLU A 53 19.26 -6.55 -1.23
C GLU A 53 17.99 -7.14 -1.86
N ILE A 54 17.32 -6.37 -2.73
CA ILE A 54 16.18 -6.85 -3.50
C ILE A 54 16.73 -7.68 -4.66
N THR A 55 16.67 -9.01 -4.54
CA THR A 55 17.18 -9.94 -5.57
C THR A 55 16.11 -10.39 -6.56
N THR A 56 14.83 -10.30 -6.20
CA THR A 56 13.71 -10.70 -7.06
C THR A 56 13.20 -9.47 -7.82
N ILE A 57 13.71 -9.28 -9.04
CA ILE A 57 13.35 -8.17 -9.92
C ILE A 57 12.79 -8.74 -11.23
N GLU A 58 11.62 -8.26 -11.62
CA GLU A 58 11.05 -8.49 -12.95
C GLU A 58 11.41 -7.33 -13.87
N GLY A 59 11.98 -7.62 -15.04
CA GLY A 59 12.50 -6.59 -15.95
C GLY A 59 13.88 -6.07 -15.52
N GLU A 60 14.16 -4.80 -15.83
CA GLU A 60 15.47 -4.17 -15.58
C GLU A 60 15.28 -2.83 -14.88
N ILE A 61 16.22 -2.47 -13.99
CA ILE A 61 16.24 -1.15 -13.35
C ILE A 61 16.69 -0.11 -14.38
N PRO A 62 15.89 0.93 -14.68
CA PRO A 62 16.27 1.99 -15.61
C PRO A 62 17.56 2.71 -15.19
N ASP A 63 18.40 3.07 -16.16
CA ASP A 63 19.68 3.74 -15.92
C ASP A 63 19.50 5.07 -15.19
N GLU A 64 18.40 5.78 -15.45
CA GLU A 64 18.07 7.07 -14.84
C GLU A 64 17.77 6.97 -13.33
N LEU A 65 17.46 5.77 -12.82
CA LEU A 65 17.26 5.55 -11.39
C LEU A 65 18.55 5.21 -10.66
N LYS A 66 19.62 4.80 -11.34
CA LYS A 66 20.89 4.39 -10.71
C LYS A 66 21.51 5.55 -9.93
N GLY A 67 21.96 5.27 -8.71
CA GLY A 67 22.47 6.29 -7.78
C GLY A 67 21.41 7.08 -7.02
N SER A 68 20.12 6.81 -7.26
CA SER A 68 19.02 7.50 -6.56
C SER A 68 18.53 6.73 -5.32
N THR A 69 17.73 7.39 -4.49
CA THR A 69 17.02 6.75 -3.37
C THR A 69 15.61 7.31 -3.24
N LEU A 70 14.62 6.42 -3.20
CA LEU A 70 13.24 6.75 -2.88
C LEU A 70 13.02 6.61 -1.37
N PHE A 71 12.45 7.64 -0.76
CA PHE A 71 12.02 7.61 0.64
C PHE A 71 10.50 7.63 0.74
N ARG A 72 9.97 6.85 1.68
CA ARG A 72 8.55 6.81 2.04
C ARG A 72 8.43 6.79 3.55
N ASN A 73 7.60 7.68 4.09
CA ASN A 73 7.24 7.67 5.50
C ASN A 73 5.77 7.25 5.64
N GLY A 74 5.45 6.52 6.70
CA GLY A 74 4.10 6.17 7.06
C GLY A 74 4.01 5.51 8.43
N PRO A 75 2.78 5.36 8.95
CA PRO A 75 2.54 4.62 10.19
C PRO A 75 2.72 3.11 9.93
N SER A 76 3.36 2.41 10.87
CA SER A 76 3.65 0.97 10.69
C SER A 76 3.38 0.09 11.91
N ARG A 77 3.24 0.67 13.11
CA ARG A 77 2.78 -0.06 14.29
C ARG A 77 1.49 0.55 14.80
N PHE A 78 0.44 -0.26 14.84
CA PHE A 78 -0.92 0.11 15.25
C PHE A 78 -1.32 -0.56 16.58
N GLU A 79 -0.50 -1.46 17.10
CA GLU A 79 -0.70 -2.14 18.38
C GLU A 79 0.59 -2.20 19.22
N ARG A 80 0.42 -2.09 20.54
CA ARG A 80 1.45 -2.25 21.59
C ARG A 80 0.82 -2.95 22.79
N GLY A 81 1.46 -3.97 23.34
CA GLY A 81 0.86 -4.83 24.35
C GLY A 81 -0.56 -5.28 23.97
N GLN A 82 -1.56 -4.86 24.76
CA GLN A 82 -2.99 -5.16 24.54
C GLN A 82 -3.79 -3.98 23.96
N GLN A 83 -3.12 -2.91 23.54
CA GLN A 83 -3.74 -1.69 23.03
C GLN A 83 -3.63 -1.60 21.51
N ARG A 84 -4.66 -1.03 20.88
CA ARG A 84 -4.68 -0.70 19.45
C ARG A 84 -5.09 0.76 19.28
N VAL A 85 -4.42 1.46 18.37
CA VAL A 85 -4.80 2.83 18.01
C VAL A 85 -6.15 2.88 17.28
N SER A 86 -6.88 3.98 17.46
CA SER A 86 -8.22 4.14 16.86
C SER A 86 -8.17 4.63 15.42
N HIS A 87 -7.13 5.36 15.03
CA HIS A 87 -7.00 5.92 13.69
C HIS A 87 -5.68 5.48 13.04
N TYR A 88 -5.69 5.26 11.73
CA TYR A 88 -4.51 4.78 11.01
C TYR A 88 -3.36 5.81 10.98
N LEU A 89 -3.62 7.08 11.30
CA LEU A 89 -2.57 8.11 11.38
C LEU A 89 -1.85 8.13 12.73
N ASP A 90 -2.33 7.37 13.72
CA ASP A 90 -1.80 7.39 15.08
C ASP A 90 -0.71 6.32 15.30
N GLY A 91 -0.45 5.49 14.29
CA GLY A 91 0.59 4.47 14.39
C GLY A 91 2.00 5.05 14.36
N ASP A 92 2.95 4.34 14.97
CA ASP A 92 4.34 4.80 15.06
C ASP A 92 4.94 5.08 13.68
N GLY A 93 5.68 6.19 13.57
CA GLY A 93 6.34 6.61 12.34
C GLY A 93 7.41 5.62 11.89
N TYR A 94 7.38 5.28 10.61
CA TYR A 94 8.24 4.27 10.02
C TYR A 94 8.70 4.72 8.63
N LEU A 95 10.02 4.81 8.48
CA LEU A 95 10.65 5.25 7.25
C LEU A 95 11.14 4.03 6.48
N ALA A 96 10.69 3.90 5.23
CA ALA A 96 11.20 2.94 4.27
C ALA A 96 11.97 3.67 3.17
N LYS A 97 13.06 3.06 2.71
CA LYS A 97 13.81 3.52 1.55
C LYS A 97 14.13 2.39 0.59
N ILE A 98 14.18 2.73 -0.70
CA ILE A 98 14.74 1.90 -1.75
C ILE A 98 15.90 2.67 -2.36
N THR A 99 17.11 2.13 -2.27
CA THR A 99 18.32 2.71 -2.88
C THR A 99 18.69 1.91 -4.11
N PHE A 100 18.87 2.59 -5.24
CA PHE A 100 19.38 2.02 -6.47
C PHE A 100 20.86 2.38 -6.59
N THR A 101 21.72 1.38 -6.60
CA THR A 101 23.17 1.56 -6.73
C THR A 101 23.59 1.93 -8.15
N LEU A 102 24.82 2.42 -8.31
CA LEU A 102 25.38 2.71 -9.63
C LEU A 102 25.57 1.42 -10.46
N GLU A 103 25.77 0.28 -9.79
CA GLU A 103 25.93 -1.04 -10.39
C GLU A 103 24.58 -1.69 -10.80
N GLY A 104 23.46 -1.02 -10.57
CA GLY A 104 22.13 -1.52 -10.94
C GLY A 104 21.52 -2.52 -9.95
N LYS A 105 22.03 -2.61 -8.72
CA LYS A 105 21.37 -3.33 -7.61
C LYS A 105 20.40 -2.43 -6.86
N ALA A 106 19.37 -3.02 -6.25
CA ALA A 106 18.44 -2.32 -5.38
C ALA A 106 18.50 -2.86 -3.93
N TYR A 107 18.41 -1.96 -2.96
CA TYR A 107 18.40 -2.28 -1.53
C TYR A 107 17.17 -1.69 -0.86
N PHE A 108 16.50 -2.48 -0.03
CA PHE A 108 15.41 -2.03 0.83
C PHE A 108 15.91 -1.90 2.26
N THR A 109 15.66 -0.75 2.88
CA THR A 109 15.88 -0.55 4.31
C THR A 109 14.66 0.10 4.92
N SER A 110 14.26 -0.33 6.11
CA SER A 110 13.16 0.30 6.82
C SER A 110 13.34 0.28 8.33
N ARG A 111 12.98 1.39 8.98
CA ARG A 111 13.19 1.62 10.41
C ARG A 111 12.10 2.47 11.04
N PHE A 112 11.85 2.26 12.33
CA PHE A 112 11.05 3.18 13.13
C PHE A 112 11.78 4.51 13.30
N ILE A 113 11.00 5.60 13.26
CA ILE A 113 11.51 6.92 13.61
C ILE A 113 11.64 6.96 15.12
N SER A 114 12.87 7.15 15.61
CA SER A 114 13.19 7.09 17.03
C SER A 114 12.81 8.39 17.77
N THR A 115 11.51 8.71 17.77
CA THR A 115 10.95 9.85 18.52
C THR A 115 11.07 9.60 20.04
N ALA A 116 10.84 10.64 20.84
CA ALA A 116 10.89 10.49 22.29
C ALA A 116 9.75 9.58 22.78
N GLU A 117 8.56 9.78 22.22
CA GLU A 117 7.34 9.02 22.50
C GLU A 117 7.53 7.54 22.13
N TYR A 118 8.02 7.27 20.92
CA TYR A 118 8.31 5.90 20.47
C TYR A 118 9.20 5.15 21.46
N LYS A 119 10.28 5.79 21.96
CA LYS A 119 11.20 5.15 22.91
C LYS A 119 10.55 4.85 24.25
N LEU A 120 9.70 5.76 24.74
CA LEU A 120 8.99 5.59 26.01
C LEU A 120 7.97 4.46 25.91
N GLU A 121 7.18 4.46 24.83
CA GLU A 121 6.14 3.47 24.58
C GLU A 121 6.71 2.09 24.23
N ASP A 122 7.87 2.04 23.58
CA ASP A 122 8.58 0.78 23.30
C ASP A 122 9.19 0.17 24.55
N ALA A 123 9.77 0.98 25.43
CA ALA A 123 10.27 0.52 26.72
C ALA A 123 9.16 0.00 27.64
N ALA A 124 7.95 0.56 27.54
CA ALA A 124 6.82 0.22 28.39
C ALA A 124 5.81 -0.78 27.77
N ASP A 125 5.97 -1.11 26.48
CA ASP A 125 5.03 -1.91 25.68
C ASP A 125 3.56 -1.46 25.79
N THR A 126 3.35 -0.14 25.77
CA THR A 126 2.03 0.49 25.92
C THR A 126 2.06 1.88 25.30
N PHE A 127 0.95 2.32 24.70
CA PHE A 127 0.82 3.71 24.25
C PHE A 127 0.67 4.64 25.46
N GLN A 128 1.35 5.79 25.41
CA GLN A 128 1.40 6.82 26.44
C GLN A 128 1.23 8.19 25.79
N PHE A 129 0.05 8.79 25.96
CA PHE A 129 -0.31 10.10 25.43
C PHE A 129 -0.45 11.14 26.54
#